data_AF-A0AAV0XJP6-F1
#
_entry.id   AF-A0AAV0XJP6-F1
#
_cell.length_a   1.000
_cell.length_b   1.000
_cell.length_c   1.000
_cell.angle_alpha   90.00
_cell.angle_beta   90.00
_cell.angle_gamma   90.00
#
_symmetry.space_group_name_H-M   'P 1'
#
loop_
_entity.id
_entity.type
_entity.pdbx_description
1 polymer ?
#
loop_
_entity_poly.entity_id
_entity_poly.type
_entity_poly.pdbx_seq_one_letter_code
_entity_poly.pdbx_strand_id
1 'polypeptide(L)'
;MGGMNKNVLQGISIFSTTDPRKWTIEELVNFVERLLTNNYTNNNSSELMRISQSLRNQDVDGDVFLMLTEEELTDTLNISLGPALKLKNAIIMLRQRVIAIDNAKRQS
;
A
#
# COMPACT_ATOMS: atom_id res chain seq x y z
N MET A 1 10.48 29.33 6.35
CA MET A 1 10.74 27.87 6.40
C MET A 1 9.42 27.16 6.21
N GLY A 2 9.04 26.88 4.97
CA GLY A 2 7.75 26.27 4.62
C GLY A 2 7.99 25.02 3.78
N GLY A 3 7.23 23.96 4.06
CA GLY A 3 7.14 22.80 3.18
C GLY A 3 7.38 21.45 3.85
N MET A 4 6.49 21.04 4.76
CA MET A 4 6.17 19.62 4.90
C MET A 4 4.67 19.49 4.63
N ASN A 5 4.34 19.26 3.36
CA ASN A 5 3.02 18.78 2.98
C ASN A 5 2.92 17.33 3.46
N LYS A 6 2.55 17.18 4.73
CA LYS A 6 2.22 15.91 5.34
C LYS A 6 0.88 15.53 4.73
N ASN A 7 0.88 14.65 3.73
CA ASN A 7 -0.33 13.98 3.26
C ASN A 7 -0.81 13.05 4.39
N VAL A 8 -1.49 13.66 5.37
CA VAL A 8 -2.12 12.98 6.49
C VAL A 8 -3.41 12.37 5.95
N LEU A 9 -3.32 11.17 5.40
CA LEU A 9 -4.42 10.24 5.59
C LEU A 9 -4.45 9.95 7.09
N GLN A 10 -5.54 10.37 7.73
CA GLN A 10 -5.76 10.40 9.17
C GLN A 10 -4.99 9.36 9.97
N GLY A 11 -4.00 9.83 10.74
CA GLY A 11 -3.40 9.09 11.86
C GLY A 11 -2.30 8.07 11.54
N ILE A 12 -2.06 7.73 10.27
CA ILE A 12 -1.04 6.73 9.97
C ILE A 12 0.25 7.40 9.48
N SER A 13 1.27 7.47 10.35
CA SER A 13 2.66 7.74 9.96
C SER A 13 3.25 6.50 9.26
N ILE A 14 2.68 6.07 8.14
CA ILE A 14 3.04 4.81 7.43
C ILE A 14 4.20 4.96 6.46
N PHE A 15 4.60 6.18 6.13
CA PHE A 15 5.55 6.39 5.05
C PHE A 15 6.98 6.20 5.57
N SER A 16 7.51 4.97 5.45
CA SER A 16 8.96 4.77 5.41
C SER A 16 9.52 5.70 4.35
N THR A 17 10.71 6.28 4.54
CA THR A 17 11.36 7.14 3.54
C THR A 17 11.81 6.37 2.29
N THR A 18 11.67 5.04 2.29
CA THR A 18 12.12 4.13 1.24
C THR A 18 11.21 4.18 0.00
N ASP A 19 11.83 3.96 -1.17
CA ASP A 19 11.17 3.85 -2.47
C ASP A 19 10.28 2.60 -2.49
N PRO A 20 8.95 2.71 -2.69
CA PRO A 20 8.04 1.57 -2.62
C PRO A 20 8.38 0.44 -3.59
N ARG A 21 9.04 0.74 -4.72
CA ARG A 21 9.54 -0.26 -5.69
C ARG A 21 10.62 -1.19 -5.13
N LYS A 22 11.19 -0.85 -3.96
CA LYS A 22 12.23 -1.63 -3.29
C LYS A 22 11.71 -2.42 -2.09
N TRP A 23 10.41 -2.36 -1.81
CA TRP A 23 9.85 -3.08 -0.69
C TRP A 23 9.90 -4.58 -0.95
N THR A 24 10.45 -5.30 0.02
CA THR A 24 10.30 -6.75 0.13
C THR A 24 8.84 -7.13 0.37
N ILE A 25 8.50 -8.39 0.12
CA ILE A 25 7.18 -8.96 0.43
C ILE A 25 6.80 -8.69 1.90
N GLU A 26 7.75 -8.78 2.84
CA GLU A 26 7.51 -8.53 4.26
C GLU A 26 7.22 -7.06 4.58
N GLU A 27 7.97 -6.14 3.97
CA GLU A 27 7.70 -4.70 4.12
C GLU A 27 6.33 -4.33 3.55
N LEU A 28 5.98 -4.89 2.39
CA LEU A 28 4.67 -4.70 1.77
C LEU A 28 3.54 -5.23 2.67
N VAL A 29 3.66 -6.46 3.17
CA VAL A 29 2.60 -7.07 3.99
C VAL A 29 2.41 -6.30 5.29
N ASN A 30 3.48 -5.90 5.98
CA ASN A 30 3.38 -5.06 7.17
C ASN A 30 2.72 -3.70 6.86
N PHE A 31 2.99 -3.12 5.68
CA PHE A 31 2.30 -1.92 5.22
C PHE A 31 0.79 -2.16 5.05
N VAL A 32 0.39 -3.22 4.35
CA VAL A 32 -1.02 -3.59 4.13
C VAL A 32 -1.74 -3.86 5.45
N GLU A 33 -1.12 -4.61 6.35
CA GLU A 33 -1.69 -4.93 7.65
C GLU A 33 -1.97 -3.68 8.47
N ARG A 34 -1.02 -2.74 8.52
CA ARG A 34 -1.18 -1.44 9.18
C ARG A 34 -2.25 -0.59 8.52
N LEU A 35 -2.29 -0.53 7.20
CA LEU A 35 -3.29 0.24 6.46
C LEU A 35 -4.71 -0.21 6.80
N LEU A 36 -4.93 -1.53 6.84
CA LEU A 36 -6.24 -2.12 7.03
C LEU A 36 -6.67 -2.17 8.52
N THR A 37 -5.73 -2.39 9.45
CA THR A 37 -6.01 -2.45 10.90
C THR A 37 -6.39 -1.09 11.51
N ASN A 38 -5.85 0.01 10.98
CA ASN A 38 -5.98 1.35 11.58
C ASN A 38 -7.33 2.06 11.31
N ASN A 39 -8.33 1.38 10.75
CA ASN A 39 -9.60 2.02 10.39
C ASN A 39 -10.79 1.23 10.98
N TYR A 40 -11.71 1.94 11.64
CA TYR A 40 -12.91 1.54 12.42
C TYR A 40 -13.90 0.52 11.80
N THR A 41 -13.57 -0.14 10.71
CA THR A 41 -14.38 -1.21 10.11
C THR A 41 -13.94 -2.54 10.72
N ASN A 42 -14.81 -3.20 11.49
CA ASN A 42 -14.74 -4.63 11.88
C ASN A 42 -13.38 -5.30 11.57
N ASN A 43 -12.45 -5.31 12.55
CA ASN A 43 -11.16 -6.00 12.46
C ASN A 43 -11.40 -7.51 12.27
N ASN A 44 -11.74 -7.91 11.05
CA ASN A 44 -11.80 -9.31 10.67
C ASN A 44 -10.35 -9.76 10.45
N SER A 45 -9.70 -10.18 11.53
CA SER A 45 -8.33 -10.70 11.53
C SER A 45 -8.15 -11.83 10.51
N SER A 46 -9.21 -12.61 10.23
CA SER A 46 -9.20 -13.66 9.21
C SER A 46 -9.10 -13.12 7.79
N GLU A 47 -9.71 -11.96 7.50
CA GLU A 47 -9.58 -11.31 6.19
C GLU A 47 -8.21 -10.67 6.00
N LEU A 48 -7.70 -10.00 7.04
CA LEU A 48 -6.33 -9.47 7.06
C LEU A 48 -5.31 -10.58 6.78
N MET A 49 -5.42 -11.69 7.53
CA MET A 49 -4.54 -12.85 7.38
C MET A 49 -4.63 -13.45 5.97
N ARG A 50 -5.84 -13.54 5.39
CA ARG A 50 -6.02 -14.06 4.02
C ARG A 50 -5.34 -13.16 2.98
N ILE A 51 -5.47 -11.83 3.11
CA ILE A 51 -4.80 -10.87 2.22
C ILE A 51 -3.28 -11.00 2.34
N SER A 52 -2.75 -10.97 3.57
CA SER A 52 -1.32 -11.13 3.85
C SER A 52 -0.76 -12.43 3.26
N GLN A 53 -1.46 -13.55 3.46
CA GLN A 53 -1.05 -14.85 2.90
C GLN A 53 -1.11 -14.88 1.38
N SER A 54 -2.12 -14.25 0.78
CA SER A 54 -2.24 -14.21 -0.69
C SER A 54 -1.07 -13.44 -1.32
N LEU A 55 -0.69 -12.30 -0.73
CA LEU A 55 0.46 -11.52 -1.19
C LEU A 55 1.77 -12.33 -1.09
N ARG A 56 1.93 -13.11 -0.01
CA ARG A 56 3.10 -13.99 0.16
C ARG A 56 3.13 -15.13 -0.86
N ASN A 57 2.01 -15.84 -1.01
CA ASN A 57 1.93 -17.00 -1.89
C ASN A 57 2.08 -16.65 -3.37
N GLN A 58 1.76 -15.42 -3.75
CA GLN A 58 1.91 -14.91 -5.11
C GLN A 58 3.22 -14.13 -5.32
N ASP A 59 4.12 -14.13 -4.33
CA ASP A 59 5.40 -13.40 -4.36
C ASP A 59 5.22 -11.91 -4.73
N VAL A 60 4.16 -11.28 -4.21
CA VAL A 60 3.86 -9.88 -4.48
C VAL A 60 4.77 -9.01 -3.62
N ASP A 61 5.77 -8.42 -4.26
CA ASP A 61 6.64 -7.40 -3.67
C ASP A 61 6.12 -5.98 -3.96
N GLY A 62 6.88 -4.96 -3.55
CA GLY A 62 6.49 -3.57 -3.75
C GLY A 62 6.32 -3.15 -5.21
N ASP A 63 7.12 -3.69 -6.13
CA ASP A 63 7.03 -3.33 -7.55
C ASP A 63 5.79 -3.99 -8.19
N VAL A 64 5.57 -5.28 -7.92
CA VAL A 64 4.38 -6.01 -8.37
C VAL A 64 3.11 -5.39 -7.80
N PHE A 65 3.11 -5.04 -6.50
CA PHE A 65 1.97 -4.39 -5.84
C PHE A 65 1.58 -3.06 -6.51
N LEU A 66 2.58 -2.29 -6.94
CA LEU A 66 2.34 -1.04 -7.66
C LEU A 66 1.77 -1.26 -9.06
N MET A 67 1.79 -2.47 -9.62
CA MET A 67 1.21 -2.78 -10.93
C MET A 67 -0.23 -3.27 -10.83
N LEU A 68 -0.66 -3.73 -9.64
CA LEU A 68 -2.01 -4.26 -9.44
C LEU A 68 -3.10 -3.29 -9.89
N THR A 69 -4.08 -3.86 -10.60
CA THR A 69 -5.29 -3.20 -11.08
C THR A 69 -6.44 -3.37 -10.10
N GLU A 70 -7.51 -2.60 -10.30
CA GLU A 70 -8.73 -2.74 -9.49
C GLU A 70 -9.37 -4.12 -9.64
N GLU A 71 -9.38 -4.65 -10.87
CA GLU A 71 -9.87 -5.99 -11.20
C GLU A 71 -9.07 -7.09 -10.45
N GLU A 72 -7.74 -7.00 -10.43
CA GLU A 72 -6.91 -7.99 -9.72
C GLU A 72 -7.10 -7.93 -8.18
N LEU A 73 -7.42 -6.75 -7.62
CA LEU A 73 -7.68 -6.61 -6.19
C LEU A 73 -9.05 -7.19 -5.78
N THR A 74 -10.08 -7.04 -6.60
CA THR A 74 -11.44 -7.53 -6.30
C THR A 74 -11.64 -8.97 -6.71
N ASP A 75 -11.13 -9.36 -7.88
CA ASP A 75 -11.51 -10.60 -8.55
C ASP A 75 -10.50 -11.72 -8.27
N THR A 76 -9.20 -11.41 -8.23
CA THR A 76 -8.14 -12.41 -7.95
C THR A 76 -7.94 -12.65 -6.46
N LEU A 77 -8.02 -11.59 -5.64
CA LEU A 77 -7.75 -11.67 -4.20
C LEU A 77 -9.00 -11.90 -3.34
N ASN A 78 -10.20 -11.87 -3.95
CA ASN A 78 -11.50 -12.05 -3.29
C ASN A 78 -11.62 -11.19 -2.01
N ILE A 79 -11.21 -9.93 -2.12
CA ILE A 79 -11.18 -8.95 -1.02
C ILE A 79 -12.54 -8.24 -0.97
N SER A 80 -13.06 -8.00 0.23
CA SER A 80 -14.30 -7.23 0.36
C SER A 80 -14.12 -5.80 -0.17
N LEU A 81 -15.21 -5.17 -0.64
CA LEU A 81 -15.13 -3.87 -1.34
C LEU A 81 -14.41 -2.78 -0.52
N GLY A 82 -14.58 -2.78 0.82
CA GLY A 82 -13.97 -1.79 1.70
C GLY A 82 -12.43 -1.82 1.68
N PRO A 83 -11.78 -2.94 2.03
CA PRO A 83 -10.34 -3.10 1.93
C PRO A 83 -9.79 -2.97 0.51
N ALA A 84 -10.49 -3.46 -0.52
CA ALA A 84 -10.07 -3.29 -1.92
C ALA A 84 -9.93 -1.80 -2.30
N LEU A 85 -10.92 -0.98 -1.94
CA LEU A 85 -10.86 0.48 -2.17
C LEU A 85 -9.71 1.16 -1.41
N LYS A 86 -9.42 0.72 -0.18
CA LYS A 86 -8.28 1.24 0.60
C LYS A 86 -6.94 0.91 -0.07
N LEU A 87 -6.78 -0.33 -0.53
CA LEU A 87 -5.57 -0.77 -1.24
C LEU A 87 -5.39 -0.02 -2.56
N LYS A 88 -6.46 0.16 -3.34
CA LYS A 88 -6.43 0.97 -4.56
C LYS A 88 -5.96 2.41 -4.30
N ASN A 89 -6.51 3.06 -3.27
CA ASN A 89 -6.11 4.42 -2.91
C ASN A 89 -4.64 4.49 -2.46
N ALA A 90 -4.18 3.49 -1.71
CA ALA A 90 -2.78 3.38 -1.31
C ALA A 90 -1.86 3.23 -2.52
N ILE A 91 -2.19 2.38 -3.50
CA ILE A 91 -1.42 2.20 -4.73
C ILE A 91 -1.30 3.53 -5.49
N ILE A 92 -2.39 4.27 -5.65
CA ILE A 92 -2.37 5.59 -6.33
C ILE A 92 -1.40 6.54 -5.63
N MET A 93 -1.44 6.62 -4.29
CA MET A 93 -0.53 7.49 -3.53
C MET A 93 0.93 7.05 -3.64
N LEU A 94 1.20 5.74 -3.60
CA LEU A 94 2.56 5.22 -3.72
C LEU A 94 3.12 5.47 -5.14
N ARG A 95 2.32 5.35 -6.19
CA ARG A 95 2.70 5.71 -7.57
C ARG A 95 3.07 7.19 -7.68
N GLN A 96 2.25 8.10 -7.11
CA GLN A 96 2.56 9.53 -7.08
C GLN A 96 3.89 9.82 -6.37
N ARG A 97 4.17 9.07 -5.29
CA ARG A 97 5.42 9.18 -4.55
C ARG A 97 6.63 8.71 -5.35
N VAL A 98 6.51 7.61 -6.08
CA VAL A 98 7.54 7.11 -7.00
C VAL A 98 7.90 8.19 -8.03
N ILE A 99 6.88 8.85 -8.62
CA ILE A 99 7.09 9.96 -9.56
C ILE A 99 7.86 11.12 -8.88
N ALA A 100 7.51 11.47 -7.64
CA ALA A 100 8.20 12.52 -6.89
C ALA A 100 9.67 12.16 -6.60
N ILE A 101 9.96 10.90 -6.25
CA ILE A 101 11.33 10.40 -6.05
C ILE A 101 12.15 10.50 -7.35
N ASP A 102 11.57 10.09 -8.47
CA ASP A 102 12.27 10.12 -9.76
C ASP A 102 12.54 11.56 -10.22
N ASN A 103 11.60 12.48 -9.98
CA ASN A 103 11.80 13.90 -10.26
C ASN A 103 12.92 14.51 -9.40
N ALA A 104 12.98 14.17 -8.11
CA ALA A 104 14.04 14.66 -7.22
C ALA A 104 15.43 14.15 -7.64
N LYS A 105 15.55 12.90 -8.10
CA LYS A 105 16.81 12.35 -8.61
C LYS A 105 17.29 13.03 -9.89
N ARG A 106 16.38 13.49 -10.76
CA ARG A 106 16.71 14.20 -12.01
C ARG A 106 17.21 15.63 -11.78
N GLN A 107 16.98 16.19 -10.61
CA GLN A 107 17.34 17.56 -10.24
C GLN A 107 18.59 17.63 -9.34
N SER A 108 19.18 16.48 -8.98
CA SER A 108 20.39 16.34 -8.17
C SER A 108 21.58 15.95 -9.04
#